data_AF-A0A1M7PNZ8-F1
#
_entry.id   AF-A0A1M7PNZ8-F1
#
_cell.length_a   1.000
_cell.length_b   1.000
_cell.length_c   1.000
_cell.angle_alpha   90.00
_cell.angle_beta   90.00
_cell.angle_gamma   90.00
#
_symmetry.space_group_name_H-M   'P 1'
#
loop_
_entity.id
_entity.type
_entity.pdbx_description
1 polymer ?
#
loop_
_entity_poly.entity_id
_entity_poly.type
_entity_poly.pdbx_seq_one_letter_code
_entity_poly.pdbx_strand_id
1 'polypeptide(L)'
;MTTRKEFLKTAGLLSMAGMVGPSALTASPARQTKPVSSWADGSRLVVSVSMQFEAGGQPENAESPFPQNMAKGYKDLPAETWYQYGYKEGIPRMLDNWDKLGIKVTSHMVGSAVLKHPALAKEIVQRGHEAAAHGRDWATQYTMSYEEEKKFILDGVKAVEQVTGVTPRGYNANWLRRGENTLKILQELGFTYHIDDLSRDEPFIIQVNNKDFVVVPYTLRNNDIVLISGQWYSTDQFLQQVKMEFDQLYEESAHRRRMMSVSFHDRIGGSPQMVRAASELFTYMQKHKGVVFKRKDEIARLALSDKSTIRE
;
A
#
# COMPACT_ATOMS: atom_id res chain seq x y z
N MET A 1 -52.53 -1.70 -55.01
CA MET A 1 -51.47 -0.92 -55.69
C MET A 1 -50.16 -1.62 -55.34
N THR A 2 -49.38 -2.25 -56.20
CA THR A 2 -48.87 -1.85 -57.53
C THR A 2 -48.50 -3.09 -58.38
N THR A 3 -48.49 -2.88 -59.69
CA THR A 3 -48.34 -3.79 -60.85
C THR A 3 -46.86 -4.16 -61.15
N ARG A 4 -46.54 -5.40 -61.57
CA ARG A 4 -46.21 -5.90 -62.94
C ARG A 4 -45.10 -5.13 -63.73
N LYS A 5 -44.21 -5.91 -64.38
CA LYS A 5 -43.34 -5.62 -65.57
C LYS A 5 -41.98 -4.95 -65.28
N GLU A 6 -40.80 -5.30 -65.83
CA GLU A 6 -40.29 -6.02 -67.03
C GLU A 6 -38.85 -6.50 -66.71
N PHE A 7 -38.33 -7.69 -67.08
CA PHE A 7 -38.09 -8.33 -68.38
C PHE A 7 -36.58 -8.37 -68.71
N LEU A 8 -36.10 -9.58 -68.94
CA LEU A 8 -34.75 -9.98 -69.36
C LEU A 8 -34.32 -9.29 -70.66
N LYS A 9 -33.04 -8.88 -70.77
CA LYS A 9 -32.31 -8.92 -72.05
C LYS A 9 -30.84 -9.29 -71.89
N THR A 10 -30.45 -10.09 -72.87
CA THR A 10 -29.27 -10.91 -73.11
C THR A 10 -28.12 -10.13 -73.77
N ALA A 11 -26.95 -10.78 -73.83
CA ALA A 11 -25.74 -10.50 -74.64
C ALA A 11 -24.73 -9.51 -74.02
N GLY A 12 -23.41 -9.71 -74.12
CA GLY A 12 -22.64 -10.69 -74.88
C GLY A 12 -21.23 -10.88 -74.32
N LEU A 13 -20.58 -11.94 -74.82
CA LEU A 13 -19.17 -12.27 -74.66
C LEU A 13 -18.29 -11.19 -75.30
N LEU A 14 -17.22 -10.76 -74.60
CA LEU A 14 -15.92 -10.47 -75.20
C LEU A 14 -14.84 -10.32 -74.11
N SER A 15 -13.82 -11.15 -74.27
CA SER A 15 -12.56 -11.25 -73.53
C SER A 15 -11.71 -9.97 -73.57
N MET A 16 -11.04 -9.61 -72.47
CA MET A 16 -9.69 -9.01 -72.47
C MET A 16 -9.03 -9.16 -71.09
N ALA A 17 -7.71 -9.38 -71.13
CA ALA A 17 -6.82 -9.76 -70.04
C ALA A 17 -6.68 -8.72 -68.91
N GLY A 18 -6.42 -9.23 -67.71
CA GLY A 18 -5.95 -8.47 -66.56
C GLY A 18 -5.33 -9.40 -65.52
N MET A 19 -4.01 -9.58 -65.59
CA MET A 19 -3.25 -10.35 -64.61
C MET A 19 -3.37 -9.69 -63.23
N VAL A 20 -3.98 -10.39 -62.26
CA VAL A 20 -3.89 -10.02 -60.85
C VAL A 20 -2.91 -10.99 -60.21
N GLY A 21 -1.67 -10.53 -60.02
CA GLY A 21 -0.65 -11.29 -59.29
C GLY A 21 -1.08 -11.54 -57.85
N PRO A 22 -0.63 -12.65 -57.23
CA PRO A 22 -0.89 -12.88 -55.82
C PRO A 22 -0.15 -11.79 -55.03
N SER A 23 -0.90 -10.86 -54.44
CA SER A 23 -0.37 -10.01 -53.38
C SER A 23 0.04 -10.93 -52.24
N ALA A 24 1.35 -11.17 -52.14
CA ALA A 24 1.97 -11.68 -50.94
C ALA A 24 1.67 -10.67 -49.82
N LEU A 25 0.62 -10.95 -49.04
CA LEU A 25 0.45 -10.39 -47.73
C LEU A 25 1.64 -10.85 -46.90
N THR A 26 2.71 -10.07 -46.93
CA THR A 26 3.79 -10.16 -45.98
C THR A 26 3.20 -9.78 -44.63
N ALA A 27 2.80 -10.80 -43.87
CA ALA A 27 2.54 -10.64 -42.45
C ALA A 27 3.83 -10.08 -41.84
N SER A 28 3.80 -8.80 -41.45
CA SER A 28 4.83 -8.22 -40.59
C SER A 28 4.98 -9.15 -39.39
N PRO A 29 6.21 -9.55 -39.00
CA PRO A 29 6.38 -10.36 -37.81
C PRO A 29 5.80 -9.55 -36.66
N ALA A 30 4.81 -10.12 -35.97
CA ALA A 30 4.31 -9.56 -34.72
C ALA A 30 5.53 -9.31 -33.85
N ARG A 31 5.84 -8.03 -33.60
CA ARG A 31 6.93 -7.63 -32.72
C ARG A 31 6.57 -8.23 -31.37
N GLN A 32 7.20 -9.36 -31.02
CA GLN A 32 7.14 -9.89 -29.68
C GLN A 32 7.89 -8.89 -28.81
N THR A 33 7.19 -7.85 -28.36
CA THR A 33 7.64 -7.05 -27.24
C THR A 33 7.53 -7.97 -26.04
N LYS A 34 8.64 -8.63 -25.67
CA LYS A 34 8.76 -9.20 -24.33
C LYS A 34 8.27 -8.12 -23.36
N PRO A 35 7.34 -8.40 -22.44
CA PRO A 35 7.08 -7.46 -21.36
C PRO A 35 8.38 -7.41 -20.57
N VAL A 36 9.20 -6.40 -20.85
CA VAL A 36 10.29 -6.02 -19.98
C VAL A 36 9.57 -5.42 -18.79
N SER A 37 9.43 -6.24 -17.74
CA SER A 37 8.99 -5.79 -16.44
C SER A 37 9.67 -4.45 -16.14
N SER A 38 8.88 -3.45 -15.76
CA SER A 38 9.44 -2.16 -15.35
C SER A 38 10.10 -2.23 -13.97
N TRP A 39 10.02 -3.36 -13.26
CA TRP A 39 10.75 -3.63 -12.04
C TRP A 39 12.03 -4.44 -12.31
N ALA A 40 13.12 -4.09 -11.64
CA ALA A 40 14.42 -4.75 -11.76
C ALA A 40 14.40 -6.27 -11.45
N ASP A 41 13.48 -6.72 -10.59
CA ASP A 41 13.35 -8.13 -10.21
C ASP A 41 12.39 -8.94 -11.11
N GLY A 42 11.87 -8.34 -12.17
CA GLY A 42 10.95 -9.00 -13.10
C GLY A 42 9.48 -8.97 -12.68
N SER A 43 9.13 -8.36 -11.54
CA SER A 43 7.75 -8.21 -11.08
C SER A 43 6.91 -7.35 -12.03
N ARG A 44 5.66 -7.73 -12.26
CA ARG A 44 4.74 -6.89 -13.03
C ARG A 44 4.15 -5.77 -12.16
N LEU A 45 3.47 -6.14 -11.08
CA LEU A 45 2.87 -5.22 -10.12
C LEU A 45 3.31 -5.60 -8.71
N VAL A 46 3.79 -4.63 -7.94
CA VAL A 46 4.19 -4.82 -6.54
C VAL A 46 3.05 -4.35 -5.64
N VAL A 47 2.52 -5.24 -4.81
CA VAL A 47 1.55 -4.90 -3.76
C VAL A 47 2.28 -4.83 -2.42
N SER A 48 2.06 -3.76 -1.67
CA SER A 48 2.61 -3.56 -0.34
C SER A 48 1.50 -3.37 0.67
N VAL A 49 1.56 -4.15 1.75
CA VAL A 49 0.55 -4.14 2.82
C VAL A 49 1.17 -3.52 4.05
N SER A 50 0.48 -2.51 4.60
CA SER A 50 0.82 -1.88 5.87
C SER A 50 -0.11 -2.37 6.97
N MET A 51 0.47 -2.64 8.14
CA MET A 51 -0.27 -2.90 9.37
C MET A 51 0.13 -1.83 10.39
N GLN A 52 -0.84 -1.05 10.85
CA GLN A 52 -0.62 -0.07 11.92
C GLN A 52 -0.70 -0.77 13.27
N PHE A 53 0.38 -0.69 14.05
CA PHE A 53 0.43 -1.15 15.43
C PHE A 53 0.46 0.07 16.35
N GLU A 54 -0.74 0.56 16.65
CA GLU A 54 -1.01 1.81 17.37
C GLU A 54 -1.66 1.55 18.73
N ALA A 55 -2.42 0.47 18.85
CA ALA A 55 -3.16 0.13 20.05
C ALA A 55 -2.23 -0.11 21.25
N GLY A 56 -2.48 0.65 22.31
CA GLY A 56 -1.61 0.81 23.47
C GLY A 56 -0.80 2.12 23.43
N GLY A 57 -0.56 2.70 22.25
CA GLY A 57 0.21 3.93 22.08
C GLY A 57 -0.62 5.20 21.84
N GLN A 58 -1.95 5.08 21.82
CA GLN A 58 -2.88 6.19 21.65
C GLN A 58 -2.98 7.11 22.89
N PRO A 59 -3.28 8.41 22.72
CA PRO A 59 -3.57 9.30 23.83
C PRO A 59 -4.93 8.97 24.48
N GLU A 60 -5.18 9.55 25.66
CA GLU A 60 -6.51 9.50 26.28
C GLU A 60 -7.53 10.19 25.37
N ASN A 61 -8.72 9.59 25.22
CA ASN A 61 -9.77 10.06 24.33
C ASN A 61 -9.29 10.24 22.88
N ALA A 62 -8.46 9.30 22.40
CA ALA A 62 -8.05 9.23 20.99
C ALA A 62 -9.25 9.08 20.04
N GLU A 63 -9.01 9.38 18.77
CA GLU A 63 -10.00 9.21 17.71
C GLU A 63 -10.59 7.79 17.71
N SER A 64 -11.92 7.74 17.62
CA SER A 64 -12.71 6.52 17.72
C SER A 64 -13.98 6.66 16.87
N PRO A 65 -14.66 5.54 16.54
CA PRO A 65 -15.94 5.59 15.82
C PRO A 65 -17.11 6.10 16.68
N PHE A 66 -16.88 6.36 17.98
CA PHE A 66 -17.91 6.87 18.87
C PHE A 66 -18.10 8.38 18.66
N PRO A 67 -19.32 8.91 18.88
CA PRO A 67 -19.56 10.34 18.85
C PRO A 67 -18.63 11.09 19.80
N GLN A 68 -18.00 12.17 19.31
CA GLN A 68 -17.10 13.01 20.11
C GLN A 68 -17.90 14.01 20.97
N ASN A 69 -18.83 13.50 21.79
CA ASN A 69 -19.77 14.27 22.61
C ASN A 69 -19.56 14.07 24.12
N MET A 70 -18.42 13.52 24.52
CA MET A 70 -18.05 13.32 25.92
C MET A 70 -17.90 14.66 26.65
N ALA A 71 -18.36 14.71 27.91
CA ALA A 71 -18.11 15.86 28.78
C ALA A 71 -16.62 16.00 29.09
N LYS A 72 -16.12 17.25 29.16
CA LYS A 72 -14.72 17.53 29.46
C LYS A 72 -14.31 16.91 30.81
N GLY A 73 -13.17 16.22 30.82
CA GLY A 73 -12.61 15.58 32.02
C GLY A 73 -13.05 14.13 32.24
N TYR A 74 -13.92 13.58 31.37
CA TYR A 74 -14.30 12.18 31.40
C TYR A 74 -13.51 11.35 30.39
N LYS A 75 -13.35 10.06 30.69
CA LYS A 75 -12.69 9.07 29.84
C LYS A 75 -13.72 8.33 29.01
N ASP A 76 -13.48 8.21 27.71
CA ASP A 76 -14.24 7.34 26.84
C ASP A 76 -13.79 5.88 27.01
N LEU A 77 -14.40 5.20 27.98
CA LEU A 77 -14.07 3.80 28.29
C LEU A 77 -14.40 2.83 27.13
N PRO A 78 -15.52 2.98 26.39
CA PRO A 78 -15.74 2.22 25.17
C PRO A 78 -14.63 2.41 24.13
N ALA A 79 -14.21 3.65 23.85
CA ALA A 79 -13.09 3.91 22.93
C ALA A 79 -11.80 3.22 23.38
N GLU A 80 -11.48 3.26 24.68
CA GLU A 80 -10.34 2.53 25.24
C GLU A 80 -10.43 1.04 24.89
N THR A 81 -11.55 0.37 25.19
CA THR A 81 -11.73 -1.07 24.90
C THR A 81 -11.70 -1.39 23.40
N TRP A 82 -12.12 -0.46 22.55
CA TRP A 82 -12.03 -0.58 21.10
C TRP A 82 -10.58 -0.59 20.62
N TYR A 83 -9.69 0.24 21.18
CA TYR A 83 -8.25 0.10 20.95
C TYR A 83 -7.72 -1.23 21.47
N GLN A 84 -8.19 -1.69 22.65
CA GLN A 84 -7.73 -2.98 23.20
C GLN A 84 -8.01 -4.17 22.27
N TYR A 85 -9.07 -4.09 21.46
CA TYR A 85 -9.35 -5.11 20.45
C TYR A 85 -8.18 -5.31 19.49
N GLY A 86 -7.47 -4.23 19.12
CA GLY A 86 -6.36 -4.28 18.17
C GLY A 86 -5.24 -5.22 18.60
N TYR A 87 -4.76 -5.10 19.84
CA TYR A 87 -3.69 -5.98 20.33
C TYR A 87 -4.18 -7.32 20.92
N LYS A 88 -5.45 -7.42 21.34
CA LYS A 88 -6.02 -8.68 21.89
C LYS A 88 -6.42 -9.66 20.79
N GLU A 89 -7.02 -9.15 19.72
CA GLU A 89 -7.70 -9.95 18.71
C GLU A 89 -7.26 -9.60 17.29
N GLY A 90 -7.08 -8.30 17.02
CA GLY A 90 -6.86 -7.78 15.68
C GLY A 90 -5.54 -8.22 15.05
N ILE A 91 -4.42 -7.86 15.67
CA ILE A 91 -3.08 -8.24 15.19
C ILE A 91 -2.94 -9.78 15.13
N PRO A 92 -3.26 -10.56 16.18
CA PRO A 92 -3.18 -12.03 16.08
C PRO A 92 -3.94 -12.61 14.89
N ARG A 93 -5.19 -12.15 14.66
CA ARG A 93 -6.01 -12.62 13.54
C ARG A 93 -5.43 -12.24 12.18
N MET A 94 -4.85 -11.05 12.05
CA MET A 94 -4.19 -10.62 10.81
C MET A 94 -2.91 -11.42 10.55
N LEU A 95 -2.08 -11.66 11.58
CA LEU A 95 -0.86 -12.47 11.46
C LEU A 95 -1.18 -13.88 10.94
N ASP A 96 -2.20 -14.53 11.51
CA ASP A 96 -2.64 -15.86 11.05
C ASP A 96 -3.16 -15.85 9.60
N ASN A 97 -3.81 -14.76 9.18
CA ASN A 97 -4.27 -14.61 7.80
C ASN A 97 -3.10 -14.41 6.83
N TRP A 98 -2.11 -13.58 7.19
CA TRP A 98 -0.92 -13.35 6.37
C TRP A 98 -0.06 -14.61 6.22
N ASP A 99 0.06 -15.41 7.28
CA ASP A 99 0.76 -16.70 7.21
C ASP A 99 0.04 -17.68 6.29
N LYS A 100 -1.30 -17.77 6.35
CA LYS A 100 -2.10 -18.59 5.43
C LYS A 100 -1.91 -18.18 3.96
N LEU A 101 -1.74 -16.88 3.71
CA LEU A 101 -1.57 -16.33 2.36
C LEU A 101 -0.11 -16.30 1.90
N GLY A 102 0.86 -16.59 2.79
CA GLY A 102 2.28 -16.46 2.50
C GLY A 102 2.74 -15.01 2.26
N ILE A 103 2.07 -14.02 2.87
CA ILE A 103 2.35 -12.59 2.67
C ILE A 103 3.13 -12.05 3.85
N LYS A 104 4.14 -11.20 3.59
CA LYS A 104 4.82 -10.42 4.62
C LYS A 104 4.51 -8.94 4.46
N VAL A 105 4.13 -8.31 5.56
CA VAL A 105 3.69 -6.90 5.62
C VAL A 105 4.75 -6.02 6.28
N THR A 106 4.58 -4.71 6.15
CA THR A 106 5.29 -3.71 6.95
C THR A 106 4.42 -3.30 8.14
N SER A 107 4.90 -3.57 9.34
CA SER A 107 4.25 -3.12 10.58
C SER A 107 4.81 -1.75 10.98
N HIS A 108 3.97 -0.73 11.00
CA HIS A 108 4.32 0.61 11.49
C HIS A 108 4.03 0.65 12.98
N MET A 109 5.08 0.69 13.80
CA MET A 109 5.00 0.45 15.23
C MET A 109 5.14 1.74 16.02
N VAL A 110 4.12 2.07 16.80
CA VAL A 110 4.21 3.14 17.80
C VAL A 110 5.03 2.65 18.99
N GLY A 111 6.04 3.41 19.40
CA GLY A 111 6.98 3.00 20.45
C GLY A 111 6.30 2.59 21.77
N SER A 112 5.31 3.35 22.26
CA SER A 112 4.56 3.00 23.48
C SER A 112 3.73 1.74 23.34
N ALA A 113 3.13 1.49 22.18
CA ALA A 113 2.39 0.26 21.91
C ALA A 113 3.32 -0.96 22.02
N VAL A 114 4.51 -0.85 21.43
CA VAL A 114 5.56 -1.88 21.52
C VAL A 114 6.01 -2.15 22.94
N LEU A 115 6.26 -1.09 23.74
CA LEU A 115 6.67 -1.24 25.13
C LEU A 115 5.58 -1.87 26.01
N LYS A 116 4.30 -1.58 25.74
CA LYS A 116 3.17 -2.15 26.47
C LYS A 116 2.83 -3.58 26.05
N HIS A 117 3.10 -3.93 24.79
CA HIS A 117 2.78 -5.24 24.21
C HIS A 117 4.02 -5.91 23.58
N PRO A 118 5.08 -6.17 24.36
CA PRO A 118 6.38 -6.58 23.83
C PRO A 118 6.37 -7.98 23.21
N ALA A 119 5.54 -8.90 23.73
CA ALA A 119 5.40 -10.24 23.17
C ALA A 119 4.85 -10.19 21.74
N LEU A 120 3.83 -9.35 21.51
CA LEU A 120 3.20 -9.19 20.20
C LEU A 120 4.15 -8.51 19.21
N ALA A 121 4.89 -7.48 19.64
CA ALA A 121 5.92 -6.85 18.81
C ALA A 121 7.01 -7.85 18.35
N LYS A 122 7.49 -8.70 19.28
CA LYS A 122 8.45 -9.77 18.96
C LYS A 122 7.86 -10.78 17.98
N GLU A 123 6.61 -11.18 18.18
CA GLU A 123 5.93 -12.13 17.32
C GLU A 123 5.81 -11.63 15.87
N ILE A 124 5.44 -10.36 15.67
CA ILE A 124 5.36 -9.72 14.34
C ILE A 124 6.70 -9.87 13.60
N VAL A 125 7.81 -9.55 14.27
CA VAL A 125 9.16 -9.65 13.69
C VAL A 125 9.60 -11.10 13.49
N GLN A 126 9.33 -11.99 14.44
CA GLN A 126 9.66 -13.42 14.34
C GLN A 126 8.94 -14.10 13.18
N ARG A 127 7.71 -13.70 12.88
CA ARG A 127 6.96 -14.15 11.69
C ARG A 127 7.47 -13.51 10.39
N GLY A 128 8.52 -12.69 10.43
CA GLY A 128 9.22 -12.14 9.26
C GLY A 128 8.60 -10.87 8.68
N HIS A 129 7.70 -10.21 9.41
CA HIS A 129 7.20 -8.90 9.03
C HIS A 129 8.24 -7.82 9.34
N GLU A 130 8.19 -6.72 8.59
CA GLU A 130 9.09 -5.59 8.81
C GLU A 130 8.60 -4.79 10.03
N ALA A 131 9.53 -4.34 10.87
CA ALA A 131 9.29 -3.33 11.90
C ALA A 131 9.72 -1.94 11.39
N ALA A 132 8.75 -1.11 11.02
CA ALA A 132 8.91 0.29 10.68
C ALA A 132 8.52 1.16 11.88
N ALA A 133 9.11 2.36 12.01
CA ALA A 133 8.83 3.27 13.11
C ALA A 133 7.62 4.15 12.81
N HIS A 134 6.78 4.36 13.83
CA HIS A 134 5.60 5.23 13.79
C HIS A 134 5.58 6.23 14.96
N GLY A 135 6.73 6.85 15.23
CA GLY A 135 6.92 7.76 16.37
C GLY A 135 6.99 7.06 17.74
N ARG A 136 7.27 7.83 18.80
CA ARG A 136 7.30 7.29 20.17
C ARG A 136 5.91 7.04 20.72
N ASP A 137 4.95 7.91 20.42
CA ASP A 137 3.53 7.81 20.80
C ASP A 137 2.68 8.20 19.59
N TRP A 138 1.40 7.83 19.56
CA TRP A 138 0.51 8.21 18.46
C TRP A 138 0.08 9.69 18.64
N ALA A 139 0.94 10.60 18.20
CA ALA A 139 0.84 12.03 18.49
C ALA A 139 1.23 12.91 17.29
N THR A 140 0.71 14.14 17.30
CA THR A 140 1.09 15.18 16.35
C THR A 140 2.57 15.56 16.50
N GLN A 141 3.35 15.41 15.43
CA GLN A 141 4.78 15.75 15.42
C GLN A 141 5.13 17.03 14.64
N TYR A 142 4.30 17.47 13.68
CA TYR A 142 4.65 18.60 12.79
C TYR A 142 4.80 19.95 13.50
N THR A 143 4.39 20.06 14.76
CA THR A 143 4.54 21.25 15.60
C THR A 143 5.76 21.19 16.53
N MET A 144 6.47 20.06 16.59
CA MET A 144 7.62 19.89 17.48
C MET A 144 8.81 20.70 16.97
N SER A 145 9.62 21.24 17.89
CA SER A 145 10.94 21.75 17.51
C SER A 145 11.83 20.63 17.00
N TYR A 146 12.91 20.98 16.29
CA TYR A 146 13.84 19.98 15.75
C TYR A 146 14.37 19.02 16.82
N GLU A 147 14.76 19.52 18.01
CA GLU A 147 15.29 18.68 19.09
C GLU A 147 14.22 17.78 19.72
N GLU A 148 13.01 18.30 19.90
CA GLU A 148 11.87 17.52 20.41
C GLU A 148 11.47 16.42 19.43
N GLU A 149 11.38 16.74 18.13
CA GLU A 149 11.05 15.77 17.08
C GLU A 149 12.13 14.69 16.96
N LYS A 150 13.41 15.09 17.00
CA LYS A 150 14.54 14.14 16.96
C LYS A 150 14.52 13.19 18.14
N LYS A 151 14.26 13.71 19.34
CA LYS A 151 14.10 12.89 20.54
C LYS A 151 12.88 11.96 20.40
N PHE A 152 11.75 12.47 19.95
CA PHE A 152 10.51 11.71 19.75
C PHE A 152 10.72 10.53 18.79
N ILE A 153 11.36 10.76 17.65
CA ILE A 153 11.65 9.69 16.67
C ILE A 153 12.65 8.69 17.24
N LEU A 154 13.74 9.16 17.86
CA LEU A 154 14.78 8.30 18.43
C LEU A 154 14.24 7.42 19.57
N ASP A 155 13.39 7.95 20.43
CA ASP A 155 12.79 7.18 21.52
C ASP A 155 11.87 6.07 20.98
N GLY A 156 11.15 6.34 19.89
CA GLY A 156 10.35 5.33 19.19
C GLY A 156 11.22 4.21 18.58
N VAL A 157 12.32 4.58 17.93
CA VAL A 157 13.32 3.64 17.40
C VAL A 157 13.88 2.75 18.51
N LYS A 158 14.30 3.35 19.63
CA LYS A 158 14.85 2.61 20.78
C LYS A 158 13.84 1.65 21.39
N ALA A 159 12.56 2.03 21.46
CA ALA A 159 11.50 1.15 21.95
C ALA A 159 11.38 -0.12 21.09
N VAL A 160 11.35 0.04 19.76
CA VAL A 160 11.29 -1.10 18.82
C VAL A 160 12.54 -1.96 18.91
N GLU A 161 13.72 -1.35 18.89
CA GLU A 161 15.00 -2.05 18.95
C GLU A 161 15.18 -2.82 20.26
N GLN A 162 14.88 -2.21 21.41
CA GLN A 162 14.98 -2.85 22.73
C GLN A 162 14.10 -4.09 22.84
N VAL A 163 12.90 -4.05 22.27
CA VAL A 163 11.93 -5.13 22.38
C VAL A 163 12.17 -6.22 21.33
N THR A 164 12.43 -5.84 20.09
CA THR A 164 12.44 -6.77 18.95
C THR A 164 13.83 -7.14 18.47
N GLY A 165 14.86 -6.38 18.85
CA GLY A 165 16.22 -6.51 18.32
C GLY A 165 16.40 -5.93 16.90
N VAL A 166 15.34 -5.35 16.32
CA VAL A 166 15.38 -4.76 14.97
C VAL A 166 15.42 -3.24 15.07
N THR A 167 16.40 -2.63 14.41
CA THR A 167 16.44 -1.18 14.20
C THR A 167 15.56 -0.80 13.00
N PRO A 168 14.46 -0.04 13.18
CA PRO A 168 13.62 0.39 12.06
C PRO A 168 14.37 1.24 11.03
N ARG A 169 14.06 1.03 9.74
CA ARG A 169 14.65 1.81 8.63
C ARG A 169 13.61 2.55 7.79
N GLY A 170 12.33 2.27 8.02
CA GLY A 170 11.17 2.97 7.47
C GLY A 170 10.47 3.82 8.50
N TYR A 171 9.94 4.97 8.07
CA TYR A 171 9.17 5.86 8.93
C TYR A 171 7.79 6.21 8.34
N ASN A 172 6.80 6.28 9.24
CA ASN A 172 5.49 6.85 9.00
C ASN A 172 5.20 7.87 10.10
N ALA A 173 4.86 9.11 9.76
CA ALA A 173 4.35 10.09 10.72
C ALA A 173 2.86 9.85 11.01
N ASN A 174 2.41 10.21 12.21
CA ASN A 174 0.98 10.22 12.54
C ASN A 174 0.19 11.01 11.47
N TRP A 175 -0.84 10.39 10.91
CA TRP A 175 -1.66 10.96 9.82
C TRP A 175 -0.88 11.38 8.56
N LEU A 176 0.33 10.86 8.32
CA LEU A 176 1.27 11.32 7.28
C LEU A 176 1.73 12.78 7.47
N ARG A 177 1.42 13.38 8.62
CA ARG A 177 1.66 14.80 8.90
C ARG A 177 3.02 14.97 9.57
N ARG A 178 4.05 14.82 8.76
CA ARG A 178 5.43 15.19 9.13
C ARG A 178 5.64 16.71 9.13
N GLY A 179 6.60 17.18 9.90
CA GLY A 179 7.07 18.58 9.86
C GLY A 179 8.12 18.81 8.77
N GLU A 180 8.63 20.04 8.70
CA GLU A 180 9.71 20.42 7.78
C GLU A 180 11.07 19.80 8.17
N ASN A 181 11.27 19.52 9.46
CA ASN A 181 12.51 18.97 10.00
C ASN A 181 12.62 17.45 9.82
N THR A 182 11.48 16.76 9.74
CA THR A 182 11.37 15.31 9.86
C THR A 182 12.34 14.58 8.94
N LEU A 183 12.38 14.90 7.64
CA LEU A 183 13.19 14.15 6.69
C LEU A 183 14.70 14.26 7.00
N LYS A 184 15.17 15.44 7.44
CA LYS A 184 16.56 15.64 7.85
C LYS A 184 16.90 14.78 9.07
N ILE A 185 16.02 14.79 10.06
CA ILE A 185 16.14 13.98 11.28
C ILE A 185 16.17 12.50 10.94
N LEU A 186 15.24 12.01 10.11
CA LEU A 186 15.19 10.62 9.68
C LEU A 186 16.51 10.21 9.01
N GLN A 187 17.06 11.03 8.14
CA GLN A 187 18.32 10.73 7.49
C GLN A 187 19.50 10.70 8.49
N GLU A 188 19.56 11.63 9.45
CA GLU A 188 20.57 11.62 10.51
C GLU A 188 20.48 10.38 11.42
N LEU A 189 19.27 9.88 11.65
CA LEU A 189 19.01 8.67 12.43
C LEU A 189 19.19 7.38 11.62
N GLY A 190 19.55 7.48 10.34
CA GLY A 190 19.87 6.34 9.49
C GLY A 190 18.65 5.59 8.94
N PHE A 191 17.50 6.25 8.85
CA PHE A 191 16.39 5.75 8.04
C PHE A 191 16.78 5.75 6.56
N THR A 192 16.16 4.87 5.77
CA THR A 192 16.42 4.78 4.32
C THR A 192 15.20 5.19 3.50
N TYR A 193 14.00 5.18 4.11
CA TYR A 193 12.78 5.56 3.43
C TYR A 193 11.71 6.12 4.38
N HIS A 194 10.77 6.86 3.81
CA HIS A 194 9.51 7.21 4.47
C HIS A 194 8.32 6.91 3.55
N ILE A 195 7.12 6.93 4.13
CA ILE A 195 5.86 6.69 3.40
C ILE A 195 4.88 7.87 3.43
N ASP A 196 5.25 8.96 4.09
CA ASP A 196 4.42 10.17 4.24
C ASP A 196 4.30 10.99 2.93
N ASP A 197 3.84 10.32 1.87
CA ASP A 197 3.65 10.86 0.52
C ASP A 197 2.59 10.04 -0.23
N LEU A 198 1.74 10.72 -0.99
CA LEU A 198 0.60 10.14 -1.73
C LEU A 198 0.67 10.42 -3.24
N SER A 199 1.75 11.02 -3.72
CA SER A 199 1.81 11.66 -5.04
C SER A 199 2.06 10.70 -6.21
N ARG A 200 2.42 9.44 -5.94
CA ARG A 200 2.85 8.47 -6.96
C ARG A 200 2.36 7.06 -6.69
N ASP A 201 2.18 6.28 -7.76
CA ASP A 201 1.91 4.84 -7.72
C ASP A 201 3.18 4.01 -8.01
N GLU A 202 4.36 4.55 -7.74
CA GLU A 202 5.67 3.87 -7.81
C GLU A 202 6.66 4.52 -6.84
N PRO A 203 7.65 3.79 -6.29
CA PRO A 203 8.64 4.39 -5.42
C PRO A 203 9.54 5.33 -6.21
N PHE A 204 10.02 6.37 -5.54
CA PHE A 204 10.91 7.37 -6.12
C PHE A 204 11.92 7.84 -5.08
N ILE A 205 12.94 8.56 -5.53
CA ILE A 205 14.04 9.03 -4.69
C ILE A 205 14.01 10.55 -4.69
N ILE A 206 14.07 11.13 -3.50
CA ILE A 206 14.27 12.56 -3.29
C ILE A 206 15.66 12.82 -2.72
N GLN A 207 16.11 14.08 -2.80
CA GLN A 207 17.30 14.53 -2.08
C GLN A 207 16.96 15.12 -0.71
N VAL A 208 17.56 14.58 0.34
CA VAL A 208 17.57 15.17 1.68
C VAL A 208 19.02 15.40 2.06
N ASN A 209 19.40 16.63 2.39
CA ASN A 209 20.80 17.01 2.67
C ASN A 209 21.82 16.46 1.64
N ASN A 210 21.50 16.57 0.34
CA ASN A 210 22.31 16.06 -0.78
C ASN A 210 22.60 14.56 -0.76
N LYS A 211 21.72 13.77 -0.13
CA LYS A 211 21.77 12.31 -0.14
C LYS A 211 20.42 11.75 -0.55
N ASP A 212 20.46 10.64 -1.27
CA ASP A 212 19.28 9.88 -1.67
C ASP A 212 18.46 9.47 -0.44
N PHE A 213 17.15 9.71 -0.52
CA PHE A 213 16.17 9.24 0.46
C PHE A 213 14.95 8.72 -0.28
N VAL A 214 14.53 7.49 0.03
CA VAL A 214 13.46 6.86 -0.75
C VAL A 214 12.09 7.26 -0.22
N VAL A 215 11.19 7.51 -1.14
CA VAL A 215 9.76 7.59 -0.87
C VAL A 215 9.11 6.31 -1.37
N VAL A 216 8.43 5.60 -0.47
CA VAL A 216 7.59 4.45 -0.81
C VAL A 216 6.12 4.85 -0.58
N PRO A 217 5.44 5.40 -1.61
CA PRO A 217 4.16 6.08 -1.44
C PRO A 217 3.11 5.25 -0.70
N TYR A 218 2.32 5.95 0.11
CA TYR A 218 1.23 5.38 0.89
C TYR A 218 -0.13 5.64 0.24
N THR A 219 -1.20 5.32 0.95
CA THR A 219 -2.57 5.45 0.47
C THR A 219 -3.48 5.91 1.61
N LEU A 220 -4.42 6.81 1.28
CA LEU A 220 -5.55 7.10 2.15
C LEU A 220 -6.84 6.44 1.65
N ARG A 221 -6.95 6.19 0.34
CA ARG A 221 -8.12 5.55 -0.27
C ARG A 221 -8.18 4.06 0.01
N ASN A 222 -7.06 3.34 -0.12
CA ASN A 222 -6.98 1.90 0.19
C ASN A 222 -6.55 1.66 1.64
N ASN A 223 -7.24 2.34 2.55
CA ASN A 223 -6.91 2.36 3.95
C ASN A 223 -8.20 2.17 4.75
N ASP A 224 -8.26 1.15 5.60
CA ASP A 224 -9.47 0.81 6.37
C ASP A 224 -9.92 1.91 7.35
N ILE A 225 -9.09 2.91 7.64
CA ILE A 225 -9.49 4.08 8.45
C ILE A 225 -10.70 4.81 7.86
N VAL A 226 -10.90 4.73 6.53
CA VAL A 226 -12.06 5.33 5.86
C VAL A 226 -13.40 4.69 6.27
N LEU A 227 -13.38 3.49 6.86
CA LEU A 227 -14.59 2.84 7.41
C LEU A 227 -15.09 3.53 8.69
N ILE A 228 -14.24 4.33 9.36
CA ILE A 228 -14.66 5.14 10.50
C ILE A 228 -15.28 6.45 10.04
N SER A 229 -14.60 7.17 9.15
CA SER A 229 -15.00 8.52 8.73
C SER A 229 -16.04 8.53 7.60
N GLY A 230 -16.05 7.48 6.78
CA GLY A 230 -16.79 7.45 5.52
C GLY A 230 -18.27 7.17 5.61
N GLN A 231 -18.89 7.28 6.81
CA GLN A 231 -20.33 7.15 7.12
C GLN A 231 -21.15 6.43 6.03
N TRP A 232 -21.63 5.21 6.29
CA TRP A 232 -22.31 4.31 5.34
C TRP A 232 -21.37 3.57 4.38
N TYR A 233 -20.05 3.67 4.58
CA TYR A 233 -19.08 2.87 3.86
C TYR A 233 -18.95 1.47 4.47
N SER A 234 -19.27 0.43 3.70
CA SER A 234 -19.29 -0.96 4.16
C SER A 234 -18.03 -1.73 3.76
N THR A 235 -17.79 -2.86 4.42
CA THR A 235 -16.63 -3.73 4.13
C THR A 235 -16.63 -4.27 2.70
N ASP A 236 -17.79 -4.56 2.10
CA ASP A 236 -17.89 -4.98 0.70
C ASP A 236 -17.59 -3.83 -0.27
N GLN A 237 -17.99 -2.60 0.05
CA GLN A 237 -17.62 -1.43 -0.75
C GLN A 237 -16.12 -1.16 -0.68
N PHE A 238 -15.50 -1.28 0.50
CA PHE A 238 -14.04 -1.24 0.64
C PHE A 238 -13.37 -2.30 -0.24
N LEU A 239 -13.82 -3.55 -0.14
CA LEU A 239 -13.29 -4.64 -0.96
C LEU A 239 -13.38 -4.36 -2.46
N GLN A 240 -14.53 -3.87 -2.93
CA GLN A 240 -14.72 -3.54 -4.35
C GLN A 240 -13.86 -2.35 -4.78
N GLN A 241 -13.73 -1.31 -3.95
CA GLN A 241 -12.86 -0.17 -4.25
C GLN A 241 -11.42 -0.62 -4.43
N VAL A 242 -10.91 -1.43 -3.51
CA VAL A 242 -9.52 -1.90 -3.57
C VAL A 242 -9.30 -2.85 -4.76
N LYS A 243 -10.31 -3.66 -5.15
CA LYS A 243 -10.26 -4.45 -6.39
C LYS A 243 -10.21 -3.56 -7.65
N MET A 244 -11.03 -2.52 -7.72
CA MET A 244 -11.01 -1.58 -8.86
C MET A 244 -9.65 -0.89 -9.02
N GLU A 245 -9.03 -0.47 -7.91
CA GLU A 245 -7.69 0.11 -7.98
C GLU A 245 -6.64 -0.91 -8.40
N PHE A 246 -6.72 -2.14 -7.90
CA PHE A 246 -5.83 -3.20 -8.34
C PHE A 246 -5.95 -3.48 -9.84
N ASP A 247 -7.17 -3.60 -10.37
CA ASP A 247 -7.40 -3.92 -11.79
C ASP A 247 -6.82 -2.81 -12.69
N GLN A 248 -7.03 -1.55 -12.33
CA GLN A 248 -6.47 -0.40 -13.03
C GLN A 248 -4.93 -0.39 -12.98
N LEU A 249 -4.34 -0.56 -11.80
CA LEU A 249 -2.88 -0.61 -11.65
C LEU A 249 -2.27 -1.82 -12.37
N TYR A 250 -2.98 -2.94 -12.42
CA TYR A 250 -2.54 -4.14 -13.12
C TYR A 250 -2.60 -3.97 -14.65
N GLU A 251 -3.60 -3.26 -15.18
CA GLU A 251 -3.63 -2.86 -16.59
C GLU A 251 -2.44 -1.94 -16.93
N GLU A 252 -2.20 -0.90 -16.14
CA GLU A 252 -1.09 0.03 -16.31
C GLU A 252 0.28 -0.65 -16.19
N SER A 253 0.40 -1.62 -15.30
CA SER A 253 1.65 -2.38 -15.08
C SER A 253 2.14 -3.15 -16.31
N ALA A 254 1.30 -3.29 -17.35
CA ALA A 254 1.72 -3.89 -18.61
C ALA A 254 2.78 -3.05 -19.36
N HIS A 255 2.83 -1.74 -19.09
CA HIS A 255 3.67 -0.81 -19.86
C HIS A 255 4.44 0.21 -19.02
N ARG A 256 4.22 0.26 -17.70
CA ARG A 256 4.98 1.12 -16.78
C ARG A 256 5.07 0.53 -15.38
N ARG A 257 6.00 1.04 -14.58
CA ARG A 257 6.16 0.62 -13.19
C ARG A 257 4.93 1.04 -12.37
N ARG A 258 4.41 0.08 -11.62
CA ARG A 258 3.31 0.27 -10.68
C ARG A 258 3.53 -0.48 -9.39
N MET A 259 3.17 0.18 -8.29
CA MET A 259 2.92 -0.42 -7.01
C MET A 259 1.53 -0.06 -6.50
N MET A 260 1.02 -0.87 -5.60
CA MET A 260 -0.20 -0.63 -4.87
C MET A 260 0.09 -0.68 -3.37
N SER A 261 -0.34 0.34 -2.63
CA SER A 261 -0.35 0.31 -1.17
C SER A 261 -1.76 -0.07 -0.68
N VAL A 262 -1.83 -0.91 0.33
CA VAL A 262 -3.05 -1.22 1.11
C VAL A 262 -2.70 -1.11 2.58
N SER A 263 -3.55 -0.49 3.39
CA SER A 263 -3.29 -0.32 4.82
C SER A 263 -4.44 -0.78 5.70
N PHE A 264 -4.06 -1.41 6.80
CA PHE A 264 -4.94 -1.88 7.85
C PHE A 264 -4.50 -1.38 9.21
N HIS A 265 -5.46 -1.00 10.05
CA HIS A 265 -5.23 -0.68 11.44
C HIS A 265 -5.58 -1.87 12.34
N ASP A 266 -4.76 -2.15 13.35
CA ASP A 266 -4.95 -3.24 14.31
C ASP A 266 -6.40 -3.47 14.76
N ARG A 267 -7.08 -2.42 15.21
CA ARG A 267 -8.45 -2.43 15.74
C ARG A 267 -9.55 -2.41 14.67
N ILE A 268 -9.24 -2.12 13.42
CA ILE A 268 -10.20 -2.01 12.30
C ILE A 268 -10.04 -3.23 11.39
N GLY A 269 -8.90 -3.32 10.72
CA GLY A 269 -8.56 -4.38 9.76
C GLY A 269 -8.47 -5.75 10.39
N GLY A 270 -8.18 -5.79 11.70
CA GLY A 270 -8.20 -7.01 12.49
C GLY A 270 -9.60 -7.54 12.83
N SER A 271 -10.68 -6.80 12.55
CA SER A 271 -12.05 -7.29 12.76
C SER A 271 -12.39 -8.47 11.83
N PRO A 272 -13.29 -9.40 12.22
CA PRO A 272 -13.49 -10.65 11.49
C PRO A 272 -13.89 -10.46 10.02
N GLN A 273 -14.77 -9.50 9.76
CA GLN A 273 -15.24 -9.15 8.42
C GLN A 273 -14.13 -8.51 7.57
N MET A 274 -13.26 -7.69 8.17
CA MET A 274 -12.15 -7.08 7.45
C MET A 274 -11.06 -8.09 7.11
N VAL A 275 -10.75 -9.02 8.01
CA VAL A 275 -9.83 -10.13 7.72
C VAL A 275 -10.39 -11.03 6.62
N ARG A 276 -11.71 -11.29 6.61
CA ARG A 276 -12.37 -12.01 5.51
C ARG A 276 -12.22 -11.28 4.18
N ALA A 277 -12.49 -9.98 4.15
CA ALA A 277 -12.34 -9.16 2.95
C ALA A 277 -10.89 -9.13 2.46
N ALA A 278 -9.91 -8.97 3.37
CA ALA A 278 -8.50 -8.96 3.00
C ALA A 278 -8.03 -10.33 2.48
N SER A 279 -8.52 -11.42 3.06
CA SER A 279 -8.28 -12.78 2.56
C SER A 279 -8.78 -12.96 1.13
N GLU A 280 -10.00 -12.51 0.85
CA GLU A 280 -10.57 -12.54 -0.50
C GLU A 280 -9.79 -11.66 -1.48
N LEU A 281 -9.47 -10.43 -1.08
CA LEU A 281 -8.73 -9.47 -1.88
C LEU A 281 -7.36 -10.03 -2.30
N PHE A 282 -6.57 -10.52 -1.35
CA PHE A 282 -5.22 -10.96 -1.64
C PHE A 282 -5.20 -12.30 -2.39
N THR A 283 -6.15 -13.19 -2.10
CA THR A 283 -6.36 -14.40 -2.93
C THR A 283 -6.71 -14.03 -4.37
N TYR A 284 -7.51 -12.98 -4.58
CA TYR A 284 -7.82 -12.46 -5.92
C TYR A 284 -6.56 -11.93 -6.62
N MET A 285 -5.78 -11.07 -5.96
CA MET A 285 -4.54 -10.50 -6.51
C MET A 285 -3.52 -11.59 -6.88
N GLN A 286 -3.35 -12.62 -6.02
CA GLN A 286 -2.40 -13.72 -6.25
C GLN A 286 -2.71 -14.57 -7.49
N LYS A 287 -3.94 -14.53 -8.02
CA LYS A 287 -4.29 -15.21 -9.28
C LYS A 287 -3.71 -14.53 -10.53
N HIS A 288 -3.18 -13.32 -10.39
CA HIS A 288 -2.70 -12.52 -11.50
C HIS A 288 -1.18 -12.69 -11.72
N LYS A 289 -0.78 -13.00 -12.95
CA LYS A 289 0.61 -13.30 -13.31
C LYS A 289 1.53 -12.11 -13.05
N GLY A 290 2.60 -12.35 -12.30
CA GLY A 290 3.64 -11.34 -12.03
C GLY A 290 3.28 -10.35 -10.93
N VAL A 291 2.16 -10.55 -10.22
CA VAL A 291 1.89 -9.82 -8.98
C VAL A 291 2.74 -10.40 -7.86
N VAL A 292 3.41 -9.52 -7.11
CA VAL A 292 4.22 -9.91 -5.96
C VAL A 292 3.85 -9.05 -4.75
N PHE A 293 3.94 -9.64 -3.57
CA PHE A 293 3.80 -8.91 -2.31
C PHE A 293 5.19 -8.62 -1.76
N LYS A 294 5.45 -7.35 -1.40
CA LYS A 294 6.73 -6.94 -0.81
C LYS A 294 6.52 -6.01 0.37
N ARG A 295 7.38 -6.19 1.37
CA ARG A 295 7.56 -5.22 2.45
C ARG A 295 8.15 -3.93 1.89
N LYS A 296 7.95 -2.83 2.61
CA LYS A 296 8.38 -1.51 2.17
C LYS A 296 9.90 -1.34 2.23
N ASP A 297 10.62 -1.99 3.16
CA ASP A 297 12.09 -2.07 3.11
C ASP A 297 12.61 -2.72 1.83
N GLU A 298 11.94 -3.77 1.35
CA GLU A 298 12.30 -4.45 0.10
C GLU A 298 12.09 -3.52 -1.10
N ILE A 299 10.97 -2.81 -1.14
CA ILE A 299 10.67 -1.83 -2.19
C ILE A 299 11.68 -0.69 -2.17
N ALA A 300 12.03 -0.19 -0.99
CA ALA A 300 13.03 0.86 -0.85
C ALA A 300 14.42 0.43 -1.34
N ARG A 301 14.84 -0.79 -1.00
CA ARG A 301 16.09 -1.38 -1.51
C ARG A 301 16.08 -1.55 -3.03
N LEU A 302 14.97 -2.03 -3.60
CA LEU A 302 14.82 -2.14 -5.05
C LEU A 302 14.94 -0.77 -5.72
N ALA A 303 14.22 0.23 -5.20
CA ALA A 303 14.25 1.59 -5.70
C ALA A 303 15.67 2.19 -5.73
N LEU A 304 16.44 2.04 -4.64
CA LEU A 304 17.83 2.52 -4.55
C LEU A 304 18.77 1.80 -5.51
N SER A 305 18.58 0.50 -5.71
CA SER A 305 19.45 -0.29 -6.58
C SER A 305 19.17 -0.08 -8.08
N ASP A 306 18.00 0.45 -8.42
CA ASP A 306 17.52 0.56 -9.79
C ASP A 306 17.75 1.97 -10.35
N LYS A 307 18.60 2.05 -11.38
CA LYS A 307 18.95 3.30 -12.06
C LYS A 307 17.78 3.95 -12.80
N SER A 308 16.72 3.20 -13.06
CA SER A 308 15.50 3.71 -13.71
C SER A 308 14.46 4.25 -12.72
N THR A 309 14.71 4.15 -11.41
CA THR A 309 13.86 4.77 -10.40
C THR A 309 13.82 6.28 -10.57
N ILE A 310 12.62 6.84 -10.50
CA ILE A 310 12.37 8.28 -10.63
C ILE A 310 13.11 9.03 -9.53
N ARG A 311 13.72 10.15 -9.90
CA ARG A 311 14.43 11.07 -9.00
C ARG A 311 13.82 12.46 -9.09
N GLU A 312 13.51 13.04 -7.94
CA GLU A 312 12.92 14.38 -7.78
C GLU A 312 13.75 15.26 -6.84
#